data_AF-A0A173MLF4-F1
#
_entry.id   AF-A0A173MLF4-F1
#
_cell.length_a   1.000
_cell.length_b   1.000
_cell.length_c   1.000
_cell.angle_alpha   90.00
_cell.angle_beta   90.00
_cell.angle_gamma   90.00
#
_symmetry.space_group_name_H-M   'P 1'
#
loop_
_entity.id
_entity.type
_entity.pdbx_description
1 polymer ?
#
loop_
_entity_poly.entity_id
_entity_poly.type
_entity_poly.pdbx_seq_one_letter_code
_entity_poly.pdbx_strand_id
1 'polypeptide(L)'
;MSKKYKYYYRPEYGSDKLLIEFFEGVGDDSFFKDLLEAIADIQPVVKHIEDIRVIDDMALTIETDYGEFLYSKDIWNMAIIMSESNQRLIDAIEEHLSVSPYFEREAWVNA
;
A
#
# COMPACT_ATOMS: atom_id res chain seq x y z
N MET A 1 -8.76 -13.68 17.64
CA MET A 1 -8.33 -13.46 16.24
C MET A 1 -7.82 -12.03 16.19
N SER A 2 -6.58 -11.79 15.75
CA SER A 2 -6.12 -10.41 15.54
C SER A 2 -6.93 -9.82 14.38
N LYS A 3 -7.23 -8.53 14.50
CA LYS A 3 -7.99 -7.79 13.49
C LYS A 3 -7.14 -7.66 12.23
N LYS A 4 -7.68 -7.97 11.05
CA LYS A 4 -6.98 -7.83 9.78
C LYS A 4 -6.93 -6.37 9.32
N TYR A 5 -5.92 -6.03 8.53
CA TYR A 5 -5.84 -4.77 7.80
C TYR A 5 -6.76 -4.82 6.59
N LYS A 6 -7.61 -3.82 6.42
CA LYS A 6 -8.54 -3.78 5.29
C LYS A 6 -8.10 -2.81 4.22
N TYR A 7 -8.27 -3.24 2.98
CA TYR A 7 -7.87 -2.46 1.83
C TYR A 7 -8.83 -2.61 0.65
N TYR A 8 -8.80 -1.60 -0.22
CA TYR A 8 -9.35 -1.65 -1.56
C TYR A 8 -8.21 -1.79 -2.58
N TYR A 9 -8.47 -2.55 -3.63
CA TYR A 9 -7.70 -2.49 -4.87
C TYR A 9 -8.62 -1.90 -5.94
N ARG A 10 -8.33 -0.68 -6.36
CA ARG A 10 -9.24 0.18 -7.12
C ARG A 10 -8.47 1.17 -8.00
N PRO A 11 -9.12 1.79 -8.99
CA PRO A 11 -8.55 2.92 -9.71
C PRO A 11 -8.28 4.12 -8.79
N GLU A 12 -7.22 4.85 -9.08
CA GLU A 12 -6.95 6.22 -8.63
C GLU A 12 -8.12 7.14 -9.00
N TYR A 13 -8.32 8.20 -8.22
CA TYR A 13 -9.42 9.12 -8.47
C TYR A 13 -9.25 9.84 -9.82
N GLY A 14 -10.19 9.64 -10.75
CA GLY A 14 -10.16 10.24 -12.08
C GLY A 14 -9.12 9.62 -13.03
N SER A 15 -8.57 8.46 -12.70
CA SER A 15 -7.61 7.72 -13.55
C SER A 15 -8.01 6.25 -13.69
N ASP A 16 -7.48 5.59 -14.71
CA ASP A 16 -7.53 4.14 -14.93
C ASP A 16 -6.38 3.39 -14.25
N LYS A 17 -5.39 4.11 -13.69
CA LYS A 17 -4.30 3.52 -12.91
C LYS A 17 -4.84 2.97 -11.59
N LEU A 18 -4.45 1.77 -11.22
CA LEU A 18 -4.81 1.10 -9.99
C LEU A 18 -3.89 1.53 -8.85
N LEU A 19 -4.49 1.58 -7.66
CA LEU A 19 -3.84 1.73 -6.38
C LEU A 19 -4.35 0.69 -5.39
N ILE A 20 -3.63 0.54 -4.30
CA ILE A 20 -4.08 -0.16 -3.10
C ILE A 20 -4.30 0.88 -2.01
N GLU A 21 -5.51 0.96 -1.47
CA GLU A 21 -5.89 1.91 -0.42
C GLU A 21 -6.26 1.16 0.85
N PHE A 22 -5.47 1.32 1.89
CA PHE A 22 -5.72 0.80 3.23
C PHE A 22 -6.50 1.83 4.04
N PHE A 23 -7.60 1.39 4.65
CA PHE A 23 -8.51 2.26 5.39
C PHE A 23 -8.85 1.73 6.79
N GLU A 24 -8.37 0.53 7.15
CA GLU A 24 -8.57 -0.03 8.48
C GLU A 24 -7.29 -0.72 8.99
N GLY A 25 -6.86 -0.35 10.19
CA GLY A 25 -5.72 -0.95 10.91
C GLY A 25 -4.34 -0.35 10.61
N VAL A 26 -4.24 0.65 9.73
CA VAL A 26 -2.98 1.38 9.40
C VAL A 26 -2.37 2.11 10.61
N GLY A 27 -3.19 2.42 11.62
CA GLY A 27 -2.74 3.04 12.87
C GLY A 27 -2.03 2.08 13.83
N ASP A 28 -1.96 0.78 13.51
CA ASP A 28 -1.17 -0.19 14.28
C ASP A 28 0.32 0.03 14.02
N ASP A 29 1.13 0.04 15.08
CA ASP A 29 2.59 0.18 14.99
C ASP A 29 3.24 -0.97 14.20
N SER A 30 2.58 -2.14 14.10
CA SER A 30 3.07 -3.28 13.30
C SER A 30 2.72 -3.19 11.82
N PHE A 31 1.80 -2.31 11.41
CA PHE A 31 1.23 -2.30 10.05
C PHE A 31 2.30 -2.27 8.95
N PHE A 32 3.25 -1.35 9.04
CA PHE A 32 4.27 -1.19 8.00
C PHE A 32 5.21 -2.39 7.94
N LYS A 33 5.52 -3.00 9.09
CA LYS A 33 6.33 -4.22 9.15
C LYS A 33 5.56 -5.39 8.51
N ASP A 34 4.30 -5.55 8.85
CA ASP A 34 3.46 -6.64 8.34
C ASP A 34 3.18 -6.49 6.84
N LEU A 35 3.12 -5.24 6.34
CA LEU A 35 3.10 -4.93 4.92
C LEU A 35 4.38 -5.40 4.21
N LEU A 36 5.55 -5.03 4.72
CA LEU A 36 6.84 -5.45 4.15
C LEU A 36 7.02 -6.96 4.20
N GLU A 37 6.55 -7.62 5.27
CA GLU A 37 6.56 -9.08 5.40
C GLU A 37 5.66 -9.74 4.36
N ALA A 38 4.46 -9.20 4.13
CA ALA A 38 3.51 -9.76 3.17
C ALA A 38 4.02 -9.68 1.72
N ILE A 39 4.86 -8.69 1.41
CA ILE A 39 5.47 -8.50 0.08
C ILE A 39 6.97 -8.88 0.06
N ALA A 40 7.46 -9.64 1.03
CA ALA A 40 8.90 -9.94 1.15
C ALA A 40 9.47 -10.64 -0.09
N ASP A 41 8.65 -11.40 -0.83
CA ASP A 41 9.04 -12.12 -2.04
C ASP A 41 9.49 -11.20 -3.19
N ILE A 42 9.03 -9.94 -3.20
CA ILE A 42 9.47 -8.94 -4.20
C ILE A 42 10.67 -8.09 -3.70
N GLN A 43 11.27 -8.45 -2.56
CA GLN A 43 12.47 -7.82 -1.99
C GLN A 43 12.33 -6.29 -1.82
N PRO A 44 11.34 -5.80 -1.05
CA PRO A 44 11.13 -4.37 -0.86
C PRO A 44 12.30 -3.72 -0.09
N VAL A 45 12.84 -2.63 -0.63
CA VAL A 45 13.89 -1.82 -0.01
C VAL A 45 13.44 -0.36 0.00
N VAL A 46 13.35 0.23 1.19
CA VAL A 46 13.06 1.67 1.34
C VAL A 46 14.25 2.48 0.83
N LYS A 47 14.07 3.24 -0.26
CA LYS A 47 15.14 4.01 -0.90
C LYS A 47 15.17 5.46 -0.48
N HIS A 48 14.00 6.08 -0.38
CA HIS A 48 13.88 7.49 -0.05
C HIS A 48 12.68 7.72 0.87
N ILE A 49 12.89 8.52 1.91
CA ILE A 49 11.82 9.11 2.70
C ILE A 49 11.60 10.48 2.08
N GLU A 50 10.50 10.66 1.34
CA GLU A 50 10.15 11.96 0.79
C GLU A 50 9.62 12.83 1.93
N ASP A 51 10.40 13.83 2.33
CA ASP A 51 10.12 14.71 3.47
C ASP A 51 9.01 15.75 3.21
N ILE A 52 8.21 15.59 2.14
CA ILE A 52 7.38 16.68 1.63
C ILE A 52 6.05 16.18 1.03
N ARG A 53 4.98 16.26 1.83
CA ARG A 53 3.69 16.90 1.46
C ARG A 53 2.86 17.17 2.72
N VAL A 54 2.55 18.46 2.93
CA VAL A 54 1.63 19.11 3.88
C VAL A 54 1.39 18.38 5.23
N ILE A 55 2.16 18.78 6.26
CA ILE A 55 1.92 18.56 7.70
C ILE A 55 1.41 17.15 8.06
N ASP A 56 2.35 16.30 8.49
CA ASP A 56 2.18 14.98 9.15
C ASP A 56 1.85 13.76 8.26
N ASP A 57 1.90 13.90 6.93
CA ASP A 57 1.85 12.75 6.01
C ASP A 57 3.26 12.18 5.72
N MET A 58 3.40 10.86 5.75
CA MET A 58 4.64 10.16 5.40
C MET A 58 4.56 9.65 3.95
N ALA A 59 5.59 9.88 3.15
CA ALA A 59 5.73 9.32 1.81
C ALA A 59 7.10 8.62 1.65
N LEU A 60 7.09 7.40 1.13
CA LEU A 60 8.26 6.54 0.97
C LEU A 60 8.31 6.00 -0.45
N THR A 61 9.47 6.13 -1.10
CA THR A 61 9.76 5.39 -2.33
C THR A 61 10.39 4.05 -1.96
N ILE A 62 9.73 2.97 -2.37
CA ILE A 62 10.15 1.60 -2.11
C ILE A 62 10.52 0.95 -3.46
N GLU A 63 11.74 0.45 -3.53
CA GLU A 63 12.27 -0.28 -4.69
C GLU A 63 12.15 -1.79 -4.45
N THR A 64 11.90 -2.52 -5.52
CA THR A 64 11.73 -3.98 -5.56
C THR A 64 12.49 -4.52 -6.76
N ASP A 65 12.64 -5.85 -6.85
CA ASP A 65 13.23 -6.49 -8.04
C ASP A 65 12.44 -6.20 -9.34
N TYR A 66 11.19 -5.74 -9.21
CA TYR A 66 10.28 -5.49 -10.32
C TYR A 66 10.09 -4.00 -10.63
N GLY A 67 10.74 -3.10 -9.89
CA GLY A 67 10.64 -1.64 -10.04
C GLY A 67 10.28 -0.92 -8.74
N GLU A 68 9.82 0.32 -8.82
CA GLU A 68 9.51 1.14 -7.66
C GLU A 68 8.01 1.45 -7.51
N PHE A 69 7.59 1.61 -6.26
CA PHE A 69 6.27 2.11 -5.90
C PHE A 69 6.37 3.17 -4.79
N LEU A 70 5.36 4.03 -4.74
CA LEU A 70 5.17 5.00 -3.69
C LEU A 70 4.26 4.40 -2.62
N TYR A 71 4.71 4.43 -1.38
CA TYR A 71 3.87 4.25 -0.20
C TYR A 71 3.61 5.61 0.44
N SER A 72 2.36 5.94 0.72
CA SER A 72 2.03 7.15 1.48
C SER A 72 1.04 6.82 2.59
N LYS A 73 1.25 7.39 3.78
CA LYS A 73 0.36 7.27 4.94
C LYS A 73 -0.01 8.66 5.43
N ASP A 74 -1.30 8.87 5.68
CA ASP A 74 -1.82 10.13 6.19
C ASP A 74 -2.07 10.11 7.70
N ILE A 75 -2.37 11.29 8.25
CA ILE A 75 -2.74 11.46 9.66
C ILE A 75 -4.06 10.80 10.07
N TRP A 76 -4.90 10.42 9.10
CA TRP A 76 -6.20 9.79 9.34
C TRP A 76 -6.10 8.26 9.42
N ASN A 77 -4.88 7.72 9.45
CA ASN A 77 -4.61 6.28 9.40
C ASN A 77 -5.18 5.64 8.14
N MET A 78 -5.03 6.33 7.01
CA MET A 78 -5.13 5.73 5.70
C MET A 78 -3.73 5.60 5.11
N ALA A 79 -3.54 4.60 4.26
CA ALA A 79 -2.32 4.48 3.48
C ALA A 79 -2.64 4.09 2.05
N ILE A 80 -1.82 4.53 1.11
CA ILE A 80 -1.91 4.18 -0.30
C ILE A 80 -0.59 3.60 -0.80
N ILE A 81 -0.71 2.62 -1.71
CA ILE A 81 0.38 2.15 -2.56
C ILE A 81 -0.01 2.42 -4.00
N MET A 82 0.87 3.11 -4.72
CA MET A 82 0.67 3.45 -6.13
C MET A 82 1.99 3.43 -6.89
N SER A 83 1.93 3.24 -8.21
CA SER A 83 3.10 3.32 -9.08
C SER A 83 2.70 3.98 -10.39
N GLU A 84 3.30 5.13 -10.69
CA GLU A 84 2.92 5.92 -11.86
C GLU A 84 3.19 5.22 -13.18
N SER A 85 4.25 4.40 -13.25
CA SER A 85 4.76 3.80 -14.48
C SER A 85 4.70 2.28 -14.50
N ASN A 86 4.42 1.63 -13.37
CA ASN A 86 4.51 0.18 -13.25
C ASN A 86 3.27 -0.44 -12.56
N GLN A 87 2.17 -0.51 -13.31
CA GLN A 87 0.91 -1.08 -12.82
C GLN A 87 1.00 -2.58 -12.54
N ARG A 88 1.88 -3.31 -13.24
CA ARG A 88 2.12 -4.74 -12.96
C ARG A 88 2.68 -4.98 -11.55
N LEU A 89 3.44 -4.02 -11.02
CA LEU A 89 3.91 -4.08 -9.64
C LEU A 89 2.76 -3.92 -8.64
N ILE A 90 1.76 -3.09 -8.96
CA ILE A 90 0.57 -2.94 -8.11
C ILE A 90 -0.26 -4.22 -8.12
N ASP A 91 -0.40 -4.86 -9.28
CA ASP A 91 -1.06 -6.17 -9.41
C ASP A 91 -0.33 -7.23 -8.57
N ALA A 92 1.00 -7.31 -8.66
CA ALA A 92 1.80 -8.25 -7.89
C ALA A 92 1.66 -8.03 -6.37
N ILE A 93 1.71 -6.78 -5.91
CA ILE A 93 1.49 -6.45 -4.49
C ILE A 93 0.09 -6.90 -4.07
N GLU A 94 -0.95 -6.65 -4.88
CA GLU A 94 -2.31 -7.11 -4.56
C GLU A 94 -2.41 -8.62 -4.43
N GLU A 95 -1.78 -9.36 -5.35
CA GLU A 95 -1.72 -10.83 -5.30
C GLU A 95 -1.12 -11.32 -3.97
N HIS A 96 -0.02 -10.71 -3.53
CA HIS A 96 0.62 -11.03 -2.25
C HIS A 96 -0.27 -10.69 -1.04
N LEU A 97 -0.92 -9.53 -1.04
CA LEU A 97 -1.83 -9.15 0.05
C LEU A 97 -3.05 -10.06 0.13
N SER A 98 -3.59 -10.48 -1.03
CA SER A 98 -4.82 -11.29 -1.10
C SER A 98 -4.70 -12.66 -0.45
N VAL A 99 -3.48 -13.22 -0.41
CA VAL A 99 -3.18 -14.52 0.22
C VAL A 99 -2.59 -14.40 1.62
N SER A 100 -2.29 -13.18 2.06
CA SER A 100 -1.69 -12.91 3.37
C SER A 100 -2.71 -13.11 4.50
N PRO A 101 -2.31 -13.70 5.64
CA PRO A 101 -3.20 -13.83 6.79
C PRO A 101 -3.50 -12.48 7.47
N TYR A 102 -2.68 -11.45 7.22
CA TYR A 102 -2.81 -10.14 7.87
C TYR A 102 -3.81 -9.21 7.17
N PHE A 103 -4.09 -9.44 5.88
CA PHE A 103 -4.85 -8.52 5.04
C PHE A 103 -6.20 -9.11 4.61
N GLU A 104 -7.15 -8.20 4.36
CA GLU A 104 -8.48 -8.51 3.85
C GLU A 104 -8.87 -7.47 2.80
N ARG A 105 -9.12 -7.96 1.58
CA ARG A 105 -9.64 -7.12 0.51
C ARG A 105 -11.14 -6.94 0.67
N GLU A 106 -11.58 -5.69 0.66
CA GLU A 106 -12.99 -5.34 0.60
C GLU A 106 -13.39 -4.95 -0.83
N ALA A 107 -14.67 -5.17 -1.16
CA ALA A 107 -15.17 -4.81 -2.48
C ALA A 107 -15.26 -3.28 -2.59
N TRP A 108 -14.59 -2.71 -3.59
CA TRP A 108 -14.76 -1.30 -3.90
C TRP A 108 -16.06 -1.11 -4.70
N VAL A 109 -17.05 -0.50 -4.06
CA VAL A 109 -18.29 -0.08 -4.70
C VAL A 109 -18.19 1.42 -4.88
N ASN A 110 -18.19 1.89 -6.14
CA ASN A 110 -18.20 3.32 -6.48
C ASN A 110 -19.22 4.07 -5.61
N ALA A 111 -18.73 4.93 -4.72
CA ALA A 111 -19.54 5.88 -3.96
C ALA A 111 -19.54 7.24 -4.65
#